data_AF-A0A376J2H7-F1
#
_entry.id   AF-A0A376J2H7-F1
#
_cell.length_a   1.000
_cell.length_b   1.000
_cell.length_c   1.000
_cell.angle_alpha   90.00
_cell.angle_beta   90.00
_cell.angle_gamma   90.00
#
_symmetry.space_group_name_H-M   'P 1'
#
loop_
_entity.id
_entity.type
_entity.pdbx_description
1 polymer ?
#
loop_
_entity_poly.entity_id
_entity_poly.type
_entity_poly.pdbx_seq_one_letter_code
_entity_poly.pdbx_strand_id
1 'polypeptide(L)'
;MRVSADILKALAARATEALAGELDGVVITVPAYFDDAQRQGTKDAARLAGLHVLRLLNEPTAAAIAYGLDSGQEGVIAVYDLGGGTFDISILRLSRGVFEVLATGGDSALGGDDFDHLLADYIREQAGIPDRSDNRVQRELLDAAIAAKIALSDADSVTVNVAGWQGEISREQFNETDRATGKTNLTGLSSRAERRGCRS
;
A
#
# COMPACT_ATOMS: atom_id res chain seq x y z
N MET A 1 7.28 18.83 6.60
CA MET A 1 7.97 19.38 5.42
C MET A 1 9.40 18.87 5.26
N ARG A 2 10.34 19.09 6.20
CA ARG A 2 11.75 18.67 6.03
C ARG A 2 11.93 17.17 5.76
N VAL A 3 11.25 16.30 6.51
CA VAL A 3 11.31 14.84 6.30
C VAL A 3 10.87 14.45 4.89
N SER A 4 9.73 14.96 4.42
CA SER A 4 9.24 14.70 3.06
C SER A 4 10.20 15.18 1.98
N ALA A 5 10.84 16.34 2.17
CA ALA A 5 11.84 16.86 1.24
C ALA A 5 13.11 16.00 1.22
N ASP A 6 13.56 15.50 2.37
CA ASP A 6 14.73 14.62 2.45
C ASP A 6 14.47 13.27 1.77
N ILE A 7 13.26 12.72 1.91
CA ILE A 7 12.82 11.53 1.15
C ILE A 7 12.84 11.81 -0.36
N LEU A 8 12.27 12.94 -0.80
CA LEU A 8 12.24 13.31 -2.22
C LEU A 8 13.65 13.51 -2.80
N LYS A 9 14.59 14.08 -2.03
CA LYS A 9 16.00 14.20 -2.43
C LYS A 9 16.65 12.84 -2.62
N ALA A 10 16.43 11.90 -1.69
CA ALA A 10 16.99 10.56 -1.77
C ALA A 10 16.45 9.80 -2.99
N LEU A 11 15.15 9.94 -3.28
CA LEU A 11 14.52 9.35 -4.47
C LEU A 11 15.05 9.97 -5.77
N ALA A 12 15.22 11.29 -5.81
CA ALA A 12 15.77 11.99 -6.97
C ALA A 12 17.21 11.56 -7.26
N ALA A 13 18.07 11.45 -6.25
CA ALA A 13 19.43 10.97 -6.41
C ALA A 13 19.47 9.56 -7.05
N ARG A 14 18.65 8.64 -6.54
CA ARG A 14 18.51 7.29 -7.11
C ARG A 14 18.02 7.31 -8.56
N ALA A 15 17.06 8.18 -8.89
CA ALA A 15 16.54 8.30 -10.24
C ALA A 15 17.59 8.85 -11.22
N THR A 16 18.35 9.88 -10.84
CA THR A 16 19.44 10.44 -11.64
C THR A 16 20.53 9.39 -11.91
N GLU A 17 20.91 8.60 -10.90
CA GLU A 17 21.87 7.50 -11.06
C GLU A 17 21.36 6.43 -12.03
N ALA A 18 20.08 6.05 -11.93
CA ALA A 18 19.48 5.01 -12.76
C ALA A 18 19.26 5.45 -14.23
N LEU A 19 18.91 6.72 -14.45
CA LEU A 19 18.58 7.26 -15.78
C LEU A 19 19.79 7.86 -16.51
N ALA A 20 20.92 8.03 -15.82
CA ALA A 20 22.15 8.62 -16.36
C ALA A 20 21.95 9.99 -17.04
N GLY A 21 21.15 10.86 -16.44
CA GLY A 21 20.82 12.19 -16.97
C GLY A 21 20.22 13.14 -15.93
N GLU A 22 20.15 14.43 -16.25
CA GLU A 22 19.51 15.44 -15.41
C GLU A 22 17.97 15.28 -15.45
N LEU A 23 17.32 15.55 -14.32
CA LEU A 23 15.86 15.47 -14.19
C LEU A 23 15.23 16.83 -14.54
N ASP A 24 14.61 16.94 -15.72
CA ASP A 24 13.93 18.18 -16.18
C ASP A 24 12.67 18.52 -15.35
N GLY A 25 12.05 17.51 -14.76
CA GLY A 25 10.87 17.68 -13.94
C GLY A 25 10.26 16.37 -13.46
N VAL A 26 9.34 16.47 -12.51
CA VAL A 26 8.69 15.32 -11.87
C VAL A 26 7.17 15.46 -11.89
N VAL A 27 6.50 14.32 -12.06
CA VAL A 27 5.09 14.16 -11.74
C VAL A 27 5.01 13.38 -10.44
N ILE A 28 4.32 13.92 -9.44
CA ILE A 28 4.20 13.29 -8.13
C ILE A 28 2.75 12.84 -7.95
N THR A 29 2.57 11.57 -7.60
CA THR A 29 1.25 11.04 -7.25
C THR A 29 0.86 11.47 -5.84
N VAL A 30 -0.42 11.76 -5.62
CA VAL A 30 -1.01 12.10 -4.33
C VAL A 30 -2.37 11.42 -4.16
N PRO A 31 -2.84 11.18 -2.92
CA PRO A 31 -4.16 10.62 -2.70
C PRO A 31 -5.27 11.48 -3.31
N ALA A 32 -6.34 10.85 -3.81
CA ALA A 32 -7.43 11.56 -4.46
C ALA A 32 -8.17 12.53 -3.51
N TYR A 33 -8.20 12.22 -2.22
CA TYR A 33 -8.86 13.01 -1.18
C TYR A 33 -8.01 14.18 -0.65
N PHE A 34 -6.77 14.36 -1.12
CA PHE A 34 -5.93 15.47 -0.67
C PHE A 34 -6.56 16.83 -0.98
N ASP A 35 -6.65 17.67 0.04
CA ASP A 35 -7.07 19.07 -0.09
C ASP A 35 -5.96 19.97 -0.68
N ASP A 36 -6.30 21.23 -0.93
CA ASP A 36 -5.37 22.20 -1.52
C ASP A 36 -4.14 22.46 -0.64
N ALA A 37 -4.30 22.43 0.70
CA ALA A 37 -3.21 22.67 1.63
C ALA A 37 -2.22 21.50 1.63
N GLN A 38 -2.70 20.26 1.61
CA GLN A 38 -1.88 19.06 1.52
C GLN A 38 -1.17 18.99 0.16
N ARG A 39 -1.87 19.29 -0.94
CA ARG A 39 -1.27 19.39 -2.29
C ARG A 39 -0.17 20.45 -2.36
N GLN A 40 -0.41 21.62 -1.76
CA GLN A 40 0.61 22.66 -1.70
C GLN A 40 1.81 22.22 -0.85
N GLY A 41 1.57 21.53 0.27
CA GLY A 41 2.61 20.94 1.11
C GLY A 41 3.53 19.99 0.35
N THR A 42 2.98 19.13 -0.52
CA THR A 42 3.76 18.24 -1.40
C THR A 42 4.61 19.03 -2.39
N LYS A 43 4.05 20.06 -3.04
CA LYS A 43 4.80 20.93 -3.97
C LYS A 43 5.93 21.68 -3.27
N ASP A 44 5.69 22.18 -2.07
CA ASP A 44 6.69 22.91 -1.30
C ASP A 44 7.83 21.98 -0.83
N ALA A 45 7.50 20.75 -0.42
CA ALA A 45 8.51 19.74 -0.11
C ALA A 45 9.37 19.39 -1.34
N ALA A 46 8.75 19.23 -2.51
CA ALA A 46 9.47 18.99 -3.77
C ALA A 46 10.35 20.18 -4.16
N ARG A 47 9.88 21.42 -3.99
CA ARG A 47 10.69 22.63 -4.21
C ARG A 47 11.90 22.67 -3.28
N LEU A 48 11.71 22.32 -2.00
CA LEU A 48 12.81 22.24 -1.03
C LEU A 48 13.81 21.11 -1.37
N ALA A 49 13.36 20.10 -2.11
CA ALA A 49 14.18 19.04 -2.69
C ALA A 49 14.90 19.44 -3.99
N GLY A 50 14.66 20.64 -4.53
CA GLY A 50 15.21 21.09 -5.81
C GLY A 50 14.50 20.50 -7.03
N LEU A 51 13.29 19.94 -6.85
CA LEU A 51 12.54 19.29 -7.91
C LEU A 51 11.54 20.24 -8.56
N HIS A 52 11.54 20.27 -9.89
CA HIS A 52 10.56 20.99 -10.68
C HIS A 52 9.30 20.11 -10.87
N VAL A 53 8.25 20.39 -10.09
CA VAL A 53 6.99 19.64 -10.17
C VAL A 53 6.16 20.09 -11.38
N LEU A 54 6.05 19.23 -12.39
CA LEU A 54 5.26 19.46 -13.60
C LEU A 54 3.76 19.36 -13.30
N ARG A 55 3.37 18.36 -12.50
CA ARG A 55 1.98 18.09 -12.15
C ARG A 55 1.91 17.24 -10.89
N LEU A 56 0.88 17.46 -10.07
CA LEU A 56 0.42 16.46 -9.11
C LEU A 56 -0.65 15.61 -9.77
N LEU A 57 -0.48 14.31 -9.74
CA LEU A 57 -1.42 13.34 -10.32
C LEU A 57 -2.14 12.61 -9.19
N ASN A 58 -3.42 12.31 -9.35
CA ASN A 58 -4.11 11.49 -8.36
C ASN A 58 -3.62 10.05 -8.49
N GLU A 59 -3.28 9.40 -7.36
CA GLU A 59 -2.87 8.00 -7.29
C GLU A 59 -3.82 7.05 -8.04
N PRO A 60 -5.15 7.07 -7.83
CA PRO A 60 -6.03 6.15 -8.56
C PRO A 60 -6.04 6.40 -10.07
N THR A 61 -5.82 7.65 -10.50
CA THR A 61 -5.67 7.95 -11.93
C THR A 61 -4.34 7.44 -12.47
N ALA A 62 -3.25 7.58 -11.72
CA ALA A 62 -1.94 7.06 -12.10
C ALA A 62 -1.95 5.53 -12.23
N ALA A 63 -2.61 4.84 -11.30
CA ALA A 63 -2.80 3.39 -11.36
C ALA A 63 -3.64 2.97 -12.58
N ALA A 64 -4.75 3.66 -12.86
CA ALA A 64 -5.58 3.37 -14.03
C ALA A 64 -4.83 3.62 -15.36
N ILE A 65 -4.00 4.67 -15.42
CA ILE A 65 -3.10 4.98 -16.53
C ILE A 65 -2.11 3.82 -16.75
N ALA A 66 -1.45 3.34 -15.68
CA ALA A 66 -0.49 2.25 -15.76
C ALA A 66 -1.13 0.92 -16.19
N TYR A 67 -2.40 0.69 -15.85
CA TYR A 67 -3.12 -0.54 -16.18
C TYR A 67 -3.72 -0.54 -17.60
N GLY A 68 -4.27 0.58 -18.07
CA GLY A 68 -5.30 0.55 -19.12
C GLY A 68 -5.18 1.55 -20.28
N LEU A 69 -4.13 2.36 -20.37
CA LEU A 69 -4.04 3.36 -21.45
C LEU A 69 -3.92 2.76 -22.85
N ASP A 70 -3.22 1.64 -23.01
CA ASP A 70 -2.94 1.05 -24.32
C ASP A 70 -4.03 0.07 -24.79
N SER A 71 -4.97 -0.32 -23.92
CA SER A 71 -6.02 -1.28 -24.28
C SER A 71 -7.19 -0.66 -25.05
N GLY A 72 -7.28 0.67 -25.10
CA GLY A 72 -8.41 1.40 -25.68
C GLY A 72 -9.75 1.13 -25.00
N GLN A 73 -9.74 0.51 -23.81
CA GLN A 73 -10.95 0.15 -23.09
C GLN A 73 -11.60 1.39 -22.48
N GLU A 74 -12.77 1.76 -22.99
CA GLU A 74 -13.68 2.67 -22.29
C GLU A 74 -14.49 1.88 -21.25
N GLY A 75 -14.94 2.57 -20.20
CA GLY A 75 -15.82 1.95 -19.20
C GLY A 75 -15.58 2.43 -17.78
N VAL A 76 -16.11 1.66 -16.84
CA VAL A 76 -15.97 1.92 -15.40
C VAL A 76 -14.89 0.99 -14.84
N ILE A 77 -13.92 1.57 -14.15
CA ILE A 77 -12.77 0.90 -13.56
C ILE A 77 -12.84 1.10 -12.05
N ALA A 78 -12.65 0.02 -11.28
CA ALA A 78 -12.38 0.12 -9.86
C ALA A 78 -10.88 0.01 -9.65
N VAL A 79 -10.29 1.02 -9.00
CA VAL A 79 -8.91 0.98 -8.51
C VAL A 79 -8.98 0.66 -7.03
N TYR A 80 -8.32 -0.44 -6.66
CA TYR A 80 -8.19 -0.93 -5.30
C TYR A 80 -6.73 -0.78 -4.90
N ASP A 81 -6.45 0.03 -3.88
CA ASP A 81 -5.11 0.31 -3.38
C ASP A 81 -5.05 -0.01 -1.87
N LEU A 82 -4.28 -1.02 -1.51
CA LEU A 82 -4.06 -1.42 -0.12
C LEU A 82 -2.57 -1.20 0.18
N GLY A 83 -2.27 -0.03 0.74
CA GLY A 83 -0.92 0.37 1.13
C GLY A 83 -0.52 -0.15 2.50
N GLY A 84 0.59 0.38 3.04
CA GLY A 84 1.09 0.01 4.38
C GLY A 84 0.17 0.43 5.52
N GLY A 85 -0.40 1.64 5.47
CA GLY A 85 -1.27 2.15 6.54
C GLY A 85 -2.66 2.60 6.11
N THR A 86 -2.95 2.56 4.81
CA THR A 86 -4.23 3.03 4.26
C THR A 86 -4.77 2.07 3.22
N PHE A 87 -6.08 2.04 3.12
CA PHE A 87 -6.84 1.37 2.10
C PHE A 87 -7.67 2.40 1.36
N ASP A 88 -7.52 2.49 0.04
CA ASP A 88 -8.26 3.39 -0.83
C ASP A 88 -8.94 2.61 -1.95
N ILE A 89 -10.19 2.99 -2.25
CA ILE A 89 -10.93 2.49 -3.41
C ILE A 89 -11.53 3.65 -4.20
N SER A 90 -11.25 3.69 -5.49
CA SER A 90 -11.82 4.68 -6.40
C SER A 90 -12.53 4.01 -7.56
N ILE A 91 -13.69 4.53 -7.91
CA ILE A 91 -14.42 4.17 -9.13
C ILE A 91 -14.18 5.28 -10.14
N LEU A 92 -13.55 4.95 -11.25
CA LEU A 92 -13.23 5.86 -12.34
C LEU A 92 -14.04 5.48 -13.58
N ARG A 93 -14.37 6.48 -14.40
CA ARG A 93 -14.89 6.29 -15.75
C ARG A 93 -13.85 6.76 -16.74
N LEU A 94 -13.47 5.90 -17.68
CA LEU A 94 -12.68 6.27 -18.84
C LEU A 94 -13.61 6.45 -20.04
N SER A 95 -13.64 7.66 -20.60
CA SER A 95 -14.42 8.01 -21.78
C SER A 95 -13.59 8.94 -22.65
N ARG A 96 -13.36 8.56 -23.92
CA ARG A 96 -12.60 9.36 -24.89
C ARG A 96 -11.24 9.84 -24.36
N GLY A 97 -10.53 8.98 -23.64
CA GLY A 97 -9.21 9.29 -23.05
C GLY A 97 -9.25 10.18 -21.80
N VAL A 98 -10.42 10.51 -21.26
CA VAL A 98 -10.57 11.30 -20.03
C VAL A 98 -10.98 10.38 -18.88
N PHE A 99 -10.23 10.46 -17.78
CA PHE A 99 -10.58 9.81 -16.52
C PHE A 99 -11.41 10.75 -15.65
N GLU A 100 -12.61 10.30 -15.30
CA GLU A 100 -13.50 10.96 -14.35
C GLU A 100 -13.59 10.11 -13.07
N VAL A 101 -13.36 10.71 -11.90
CA VAL A 101 -13.55 10.04 -10.61
C VAL A 101 -15.03 10.11 -10.26
N LEU A 102 -15.70 8.96 -10.24
CA LEU A 102 -17.13 8.86 -9.89
C LEU A 102 -17.35 8.76 -8.39
N ALA A 103 -16.47 8.04 -7.69
CA ALA A 103 -16.53 7.86 -6.24
C ALA A 103 -15.15 7.49 -5.71
N THR A 104 -14.87 7.92 -4.48
CA THR A 104 -13.70 7.49 -3.70
C THR A 104 -14.17 7.17 -2.29
N GLY A 105 -13.63 6.10 -1.72
CA GLY A 105 -13.78 5.73 -0.33
C GLY A 105 -12.53 4.99 0.14
N GLY A 106 -12.54 4.50 1.37
CA GLY A 106 -11.38 3.85 1.94
C GLY A 106 -11.41 3.84 3.45
N ASP A 107 -10.32 3.37 4.04
CA ASP A 107 -10.04 3.41 5.46
C ASP A 107 -8.60 3.89 5.67
N SER A 108 -8.44 5.05 6.31
CA SER A 108 -7.14 5.68 6.58
C SER A 108 -6.39 5.03 7.74
N ALA A 109 -6.97 4.03 8.39
CA ALA A 109 -6.42 3.31 9.53
C ALA A 109 -6.38 1.79 9.29
N LEU A 110 -6.37 1.37 8.02
CA LEU A 110 -6.26 -0.03 7.61
C LEU A 110 -5.19 -0.17 6.55
N GLY A 111 -4.19 -1.03 6.76
CA GLY A 111 -3.19 -1.33 5.74
C GLY A 111 -2.34 -2.56 6.05
N GLY A 112 -1.28 -2.74 5.28
CA GLY A 112 -0.25 -3.77 5.43
C GLY A 112 0.30 -3.92 6.86
N ASP A 113 0.41 -2.81 7.58
CA ASP A 113 0.96 -2.71 8.93
C ASP A 113 0.04 -3.39 9.95
N ASP A 114 -1.29 -3.36 9.75
CA ASP A 114 -2.24 -4.09 10.60
C ASP A 114 -1.98 -5.60 10.51
N PHE A 115 -1.75 -6.11 9.31
CA PHE A 115 -1.41 -7.52 9.11
C PHE A 115 -0.05 -7.88 9.73
N ASP A 116 0.94 -6.97 9.63
CA ASP A 116 2.25 -7.18 10.25
C ASP A 116 2.13 -7.28 11.77
N HIS A 117 1.34 -6.40 12.39
CA HIS A 117 1.09 -6.44 13.83
C HIS A 117 0.30 -7.69 14.25
N LEU A 118 -0.74 -8.07 13.49
CA LEU A 118 -1.49 -9.29 13.77
C LEU A 118 -0.63 -10.54 13.71
N LEU A 119 0.23 -10.64 12.69
CA LEU A 119 1.14 -11.76 12.54
C LEU A 119 2.26 -11.75 13.60
N ALA A 120 2.77 -10.57 13.97
CA ALA A 120 3.74 -10.43 15.06
C ALA A 120 3.15 -10.89 16.41
N ASP A 121 1.90 -10.50 16.70
CA ASP A 121 1.18 -10.93 17.90
C ASP A 121 0.96 -12.45 17.92
N TYR A 122 0.61 -13.03 16.77
CA TYR A 122 0.47 -14.48 16.62
C TYR A 122 1.80 -15.21 16.86
N ILE A 123 2.90 -14.75 16.24
CA ILE A 123 4.24 -15.31 16.43
C ILE A 123 4.66 -15.22 17.89
N ARG A 124 4.43 -14.06 18.53
CA ARG A 124 4.72 -13.83 19.94
C ARG A 124 4.04 -14.89 20.82
N GLU A 125 2.76 -15.15 20.58
CA GLU A 125 1.99 -16.16 21.32
C GLU A 125 2.54 -17.57 21.11
N GLN A 126 2.86 -17.96 19.87
CA GLN A 126 3.44 -19.27 19.57
C GLN A 126 4.84 -19.45 20.19
N ALA A 127 5.62 -18.38 20.25
CA ALA A 127 6.95 -18.37 20.85
C ALA A 127 6.92 -18.25 22.39
N GLY A 128 5.75 -18.03 23.00
CA GLY A 128 5.62 -17.80 24.43
C GLY A 128 6.32 -16.52 24.92
N ILE A 129 6.49 -15.53 24.04
CA ILE A 129 7.16 -14.27 24.35
C ILE A 129 6.17 -13.36 25.09
N PRO A 130 6.54 -12.77 26.25
CA PRO A 130 5.65 -11.86 26.97
C PRO A 130 5.37 -10.57 26.19
N ASP A 131 4.15 -10.05 26.32
CA ASP A 131 3.70 -8.80 25.69
C ASP A 131 4.57 -7.57 26.09
N ARG A 132 5.12 -7.58 27.30
CA ARG A 132 6.04 -6.55 27.82
C ARG A 132 7.51 -6.88 27.59
N SER A 133 7.85 -7.57 26.50
CA SER A 133 9.24 -7.80 26.13
C SER A 133 9.95 -6.49 25.78
N ASP A 134 11.29 -6.50 25.80
CA ASP A 134 12.10 -5.33 25.46
C ASP A 134 11.80 -4.84 24.03
N ASN A 135 11.90 -3.53 23.80
CA ASN A 135 11.72 -2.87 22.52
C ASN A 135 12.53 -3.53 21.39
N ARG A 136 13.69 -4.12 21.71
CA ARG A 136 14.48 -4.87 20.73
C ARG A 136 13.76 -6.13 20.25
N VAL A 137 13.19 -6.91 21.17
CA VAL A 137 12.46 -8.15 20.84
C VAL A 137 11.18 -7.81 20.06
N GLN A 138 10.50 -6.73 20.42
CA GLN A 138 9.32 -6.27 19.68
C GLN A 138 9.65 -5.86 18.24
N ARG A 139 10.81 -5.23 18.00
CA ARG A 139 11.28 -4.94 16.63
C ARG A 139 11.64 -6.20 15.87
N GLU A 140 12.37 -7.12 16.49
CA GLU A 140 12.71 -8.41 15.86
C GLU A 140 11.44 -9.21 15.49
N LEU A 141 10.40 -9.17 16.31
CA LEU A 141 9.09 -9.77 16.01
C LEU A 141 8.42 -9.12 14.81
N LEU A 142 8.39 -7.79 14.76
CA LEU A 142 7.77 -7.07 13.65
C LEU A 142 8.52 -7.31 12.34
N ASP A 143 9.86 -7.28 12.36
CA ASP A 143 10.69 -7.55 11.17
C ASP A 143 10.48 -8.99 10.68
N ALA A 144 10.40 -9.96 11.59
CA ALA A 144 10.11 -11.35 11.27
C ALA A 144 8.69 -11.53 10.70
N ALA A 145 7.71 -10.83 11.24
CA ALA A 145 6.33 -10.84 10.75
C ALA A 145 6.22 -10.24 9.35
N ILE A 146 6.85 -9.10 9.08
CA ILE A 146 6.90 -8.48 7.74
C ILE A 146 7.51 -9.45 6.73
N ALA A 147 8.65 -10.05 7.07
CA ALA A 147 9.31 -11.02 6.21
C ALA A 147 8.43 -12.26 5.95
N ALA A 148 7.76 -12.78 6.99
CA ALA A 148 6.85 -13.90 6.88
C ALA A 148 5.62 -13.57 6.01
N LYS A 149 4.98 -12.42 6.23
CA LYS A 149 3.84 -11.93 5.43
C LYS A 149 4.21 -11.83 3.94
N ILE A 150 5.37 -11.23 3.63
CA ILE A 150 5.86 -11.13 2.26
C ILE A 150 6.07 -12.52 1.66
N ALA A 151 6.74 -13.42 2.36
CA ALA A 151 6.98 -14.79 1.88
C ALA A 151 5.68 -15.58 1.65
N LEU A 152 4.70 -15.44 2.55
CA LEU A 152 3.39 -16.09 2.46
C LEU A 152 2.51 -15.55 1.31
N SER A 153 2.91 -14.46 0.63
CA SER A 153 2.24 -14.03 -0.60
C SER A 153 2.42 -15.06 -1.72
N ASP A 154 3.61 -15.69 -1.78
CA ASP A 154 4.01 -16.60 -2.86
C ASP A 154 4.18 -18.06 -2.40
N ALA A 155 4.30 -18.31 -1.09
CA ALA A 155 4.45 -19.64 -0.51
C ALA A 155 3.24 -20.05 0.34
N ASP A 156 3.04 -21.35 0.52
CA ASP A 156 1.99 -21.89 1.39
C ASP A 156 2.43 -21.91 2.87
N SER A 157 3.73 -21.95 3.14
CA SER A 157 4.31 -21.85 4.48
C SER A 157 5.67 -21.17 4.47
N VAL A 158 6.09 -20.69 5.65
CA VAL A 158 7.41 -20.08 5.87
C VAL A 158 7.94 -20.46 7.26
N THR A 159 9.24 -20.74 7.33
CA THR A 159 9.94 -20.89 8.61
C THR A 159 10.34 -19.53 9.16
N VAL A 160 9.87 -19.21 10.36
CA VAL A 160 10.17 -17.98 11.08
C VAL A 160 11.17 -18.27 12.19
N ASN A 161 12.18 -17.41 12.31
CA ASN A 161 13.17 -17.47 13.38
C ASN A 161 13.19 -16.11 14.09
N VAL A 162 12.88 -16.09 15.39
CA VAL A 162 12.86 -14.85 16.18
C VAL A 162 13.16 -15.13 17.65
N ALA A 163 14.03 -14.32 18.27
CA ALA A 163 14.38 -14.42 19.68
C ALA A 163 14.76 -15.86 20.17
N GLY A 164 15.36 -16.67 19.29
CA GLY A 164 15.74 -18.06 19.58
C GLY A 164 14.62 -19.08 19.45
N TRP A 165 13.40 -18.66 19.13
CA TRP A 165 12.31 -19.53 18.69
C TRP A 165 12.37 -19.75 17.18
N GLN A 166 12.05 -20.96 16.75
CA GLN A 166 11.87 -21.33 15.37
C GLN A 166 10.53 -22.05 15.23
N GLY A 167 9.73 -21.65 14.25
CA GLY A 167 8.48 -22.31 13.92
C GLY A 167 8.10 -22.14 12.47
N GLU A 168 7.15 -22.94 12.01
CA GLU A 168 6.57 -22.85 10.68
C GLU A 168 5.19 -22.21 10.78
N ILE A 169 4.92 -21.26 9.88
CA ILE A 169 3.64 -20.58 9.78
C ILE A 169 3.11 -20.82 8.38
N SER A 170 1.87 -21.28 8.28
CA SER A 170 1.18 -21.45 7.00
C SER A 170 0.34 -20.24 6.63
N ARG A 171 0.06 -20.10 5.33
CA ARG A 171 -0.88 -19.09 4.79
C ARG A 171 -2.28 -19.26 5.38
N GLU A 172 -2.68 -20.50 5.66
CA GLU A 172 -3.96 -20.80 6.30
C GLU A 172 -4.02 -20.22 7.71
N GLN A 173 -3.00 -20.46 8.54
CA GLN A 173 -2.91 -19.91 9.89
C GLN A 173 -2.96 -18.38 9.88
N PHE A 174 -2.19 -17.75 8.98
CA PHE A 174 -2.20 -16.29 8.82
C PHE A 174 -3.60 -15.76 8.46
N ASN A 175 -4.29 -16.39 7.51
CA ASN A 175 -5.64 -16.00 7.11
C ASN A 175 -6.69 -16.19 8.23
N GLU A 176 -6.50 -17.18 9.11
CA GLU A 176 -7.36 -17.38 10.28
C GLU A 176 -7.18 -16.28 11.32
N THR A 177 -5.93 -15.86 11.59
CA THR A 177 -5.63 -14.72 12.49
C THR A 177 -6.32 -13.44 12.02
N ASP A 178 -6.29 -13.18 10.72
CA ASP A 178 -6.95 -12.02 10.12
C ASP A 178 -8.48 -12.05 10.34
N ARG A 179 -9.12 -13.19 10.09
CA ARG A 179 -10.57 -13.37 10.28
C ARG A 179 -11.00 -13.24 11.75
N ALA A 180 -10.18 -13.73 12.68
CA ALA A 180 -10.51 -13.73 14.10
C ALA A 180 -10.55 -12.31 14.71
N THR A 181 -9.75 -11.38 14.19
CA THR A 181 -9.69 -10.01 14.72
C THR A 181 -10.73 -9.07 14.12
N GLY A 182 -11.40 -9.48 13.04
CA GLY A 182 -12.52 -8.75 12.44
C GLY A 182 -12.19 -7.37 11.89
N LYS A 183 -10.92 -6.95 11.96
CA LYS A 183 -10.43 -5.66 11.44
C LYS A 183 -10.46 -5.61 9.92
N THR A 184 -10.32 -6.76 9.26
CA THR A 184 -10.09 -6.84 7.83
C THR A 184 -11.17 -7.64 7.10
N ASN A 185 -12.45 -7.30 7.32
CA ASN A 185 -13.56 -7.85 6.54
C ASN A 185 -13.62 -7.29 5.09
N LEU A 186 -12.49 -7.23 4.40
CA LEU A 186 -12.39 -6.85 2.97
C LEU A 186 -12.87 -8.00 2.04
N THR A 187 -12.93 -9.23 2.55
CA THR A 187 -13.45 -10.41 1.82
C THR A 187 -14.94 -10.31 1.48
N GLY A 188 -15.69 -9.41 2.11
CA GLY A 188 -17.10 -9.14 1.80
C GLY A 188 -17.36 -8.45 0.45
N LEU A 189 -16.34 -7.82 -0.16
CA LEU A 189 -16.49 -7.05 -1.40
C LEU A 189 -16.24 -7.88 -2.67
N SER A 190 -15.37 -8.89 -2.61
CA SER A 190 -15.10 -9.80 -3.74
C SER A 190 -16.35 -10.61 -4.14
N SER A 191 -17.12 -11.11 -3.16
CA SER A 191 -18.28 -11.99 -3.42
C SER A 191 -19.51 -11.29 -4.03
N ARG A 192 -19.53 -9.96 -4.14
CA ARG A 192 -20.64 -9.19 -4.73
C ARG A 192 -20.34 -8.65 -6.14
N ALA A 193 -19.08 -8.53 -6.52
CA ALA A 193 -18.68 -8.07 -7.86
C ALA A 193 -18.90 -9.17 -8.93
N GLU A 194 -18.65 -10.45 -8.59
CA GLU A 194 -18.79 -11.55 -9.55
C GLU A 194 -20.26 -11.91 -9.89
N ARG A 195 -21.24 -11.48 -9.08
CA ARG A 195 -22.65 -11.85 -9.27
C ARG A 195 -23.48 -10.90 -10.14
N ARG A 196 -22.90 -9.81 -10.66
CA ARG A 196 -23.62 -8.87 -11.55
C ARG A 196 -23.11 -8.82 -12.99
N GLY A 197 -22.05 -9.55 -13.33
CA GLY A 197 -21.53 -9.67 -14.71
C GLY A 197 -22.24 -10.72 -15.57
N CYS A 198 -23.26 -11.42 -15.05
CA CYS A 198 -23.94 -12.49 -15.77
C CYS A 198 -25.45 -12.42 -15.51
N ARG A 199 -26.12 -11.42 -16.09
CA ARG A 199 -27.56 -11.43 -16.45
C ARG A 199 -27.93 -10.17 -17.22
N SER A 200 -28.51 -10.42 -18.40
CA SER A 200 -29.21 -9.56 -19.37
C SER A 200 -28.40 -8.48 -20.07
#